data_AF-A0A377XK21-F1
#
_entry.id   AF-A0A377XK21-F1
#
_cell.length_a   1.000
_cell.length_b   1.000
_cell.length_c   1.000
_cell.angle_alpha   90.00
_cell.angle_beta   90.00
_cell.angle_gamma   90.00
#
_symmetry.space_group_name_H-M   'P 1'
#
loop_
_entity.id
_entity.type
_entity.pdbx_description
1 polymer ?
#
loop_
_entity_poly.entity_id
_entity_poly.type
_entity_poly.pdbx_seq_one_letter_code
_entity_poly.pdbx_strand_id
1 'polypeptide(L)'
;MRLTIILVGPARAENVGAAARAMKTMGFRELRIVDSEAHLAPPARWVAHGSGDILDGITTYPTLAEALHDVDFTVATTARSRARFSLLRHAAAAVAAAGGEGAVDEPYCPGIWS
;
A
#
# COMPACT_ATOMS: atom_id res chain seq x y z
N MET A 1 7.00 6.21 18.89
CA MET A 1 7.42 5.89 17.51
C MET A 1 6.16 5.79 16.67
N ARG A 2 6.06 6.54 15.56
CA ARG A 2 4.88 6.54 14.67
C ARG A 2 5.20 5.68 13.45
N LEU A 3 4.33 4.73 13.11
CA LEU A 3 4.48 3.88 11.93
C LEU A 3 3.25 4.10 11.03
N THR A 4 3.52 4.58 9.83
CA THR A 4 2.49 4.87 8.83
C THR A 4 2.61 3.85 7.70
N ILE A 5 1.52 3.14 7.42
CA ILE A 5 1.45 2.20 6.29
C ILE A 5 0.90 2.95 5.08
N ILE A 6 1.57 2.83 3.93
CA ILE A 6 1.18 3.52 2.70
C ILE A 6 0.92 2.48 1.62
N LEU A 7 -0.30 2.46 1.08
CA LEU A 7 -0.66 1.65 -0.09
C LEU A 7 -0.65 2.52 -1.34
N VAL A 8 0.22 2.16 -2.29
CA VAL A 8 0.35 2.90 -3.56
C VAL A 8 -0.41 2.17 -4.65
N GLY A 9 -1.38 2.86 -5.28
CA GLY A 9 -2.22 2.33 -6.35
C GLY A 9 -2.94 1.01 -6.02
N PRO A 10 -3.55 0.81 -4.83
CA PRO A 10 -4.28 -0.43 -4.54
C PRO A 10 -5.42 -0.63 -5.55
N ALA A 11 -5.37 -1.72 -6.31
CA ALA A 11 -6.32 -2.00 -7.39
C ALA A 11 -7.66 -2.62 -6.93
N ARG A 12 -7.65 -3.34 -5.80
CA ARG A 12 -8.83 -4.05 -5.28
C ARG A 12 -9.20 -3.57 -3.89
N ALA A 13 -10.47 -3.26 -3.69
CA ALA A 13 -11.01 -2.78 -2.43
C ALA A 13 -10.80 -3.78 -1.28
N GLU A 14 -10.92 -5.07 -1.58
CA GLU A 14 -10.70 -6.18 -0.67
C GLU A 14 -9.28 -6.17 -0.09
N ASN A 15 -8.28 -5.79 -0.89
CA ASN A 15 -6.89 -5.70 -0.42
C ASN A 15 -6.72 -4.57 0.60
N VAL A 16 -7.43 -3.44 0.42
CA VAL A 16 -7.44 -2.35 1.40
C VAL A 16 -8.07 -2.82 2.71
N GLY A 17 -9.21 -3.50 2.63
CA GLY A 17 -9.89 -4.06 3.80
C GLY A 17 -9.02 -5.09 4.55
N ALA A 18 -8.37 -6.00 3.81
CA ALA A 18 -7.45 -6.99 4.38
C ALA A 18 -6.23 -6.34 5.04
N ALA A 19 -5.66 -5.30 4.43
CA ALA A 19 -4.57 -4.51 5.00
C ALA A 19 -5.00 -3.83 6.30
N ALA A 20 -6.17 -3.18 6.32
CA ALA A 20 -6.72 -2.56 7.52
C ALA A 20 -6.89 -3.59 8.66
N ARG A 21 -7.40 -4.78 8.35
CA ARG A 21 -7.52 -5.87 9.33
C ARG A 21 -6.17 -6.30 9.89
N ALA A 22 -5.18 -6.53 9.03
CA ALA A 22 -3.84 -6.90 9.46
C ALA A 22 -3.20 -5.82 10.34
N MET A 23 -3.35 -4.55 9.97
CA MET A 23 -2.86 -3.42 10.75
C MET A 23 -3.48 -3.38 12.16
N LYS A 24 -4.80 -3.55 12.26
CA LYS A 24 -5.50 -3.52 13.55
C LYS A 24 -5.04 -4.64 14.47
N THR A 25 -4.89 -5.85 13.94
CA THR A 25 -4.37 -7.01 14.70
C THR A 25 -2.96 -6.75 15.23
N MET A 26 -2.12 -6.04 14.47
CA MET A 26 -0.76 -5.69 14.86
C MET A 26 -0.66 -4.39 15.70
N GLY A 27 -1.79 -3.73 15.99
CA GLY A 27 -1.85 -2.50 16.78
C GLY A 27 -1.53 -1.21 16.00
N PHE A 28 -1.42 -1.27 14.68
CA PHE A 28 -1.20 -0.10 13.83
C PHE A 28 -2.52 0.58 13.44
N ARG A 29 -2.47 1.89 13.23
CA ARG A 29 -3.67 2.72 13.05
C ARG A 29 -3.60 3.67 11.86
N GLU A 30 -2.40 4.06 11.43
CA GLU A 30 -2.22 5.06 10.38
C GLU A 30 -2.06 4.41 9.02
N LEU A 31 -3.07 4.60 8.17
CA LEU A 31 -3.11 4.13 6.79
C LEU A 31 -3.21 5.32 5.84
N ARG A 32 -2.34 5.36 4.83
CA ARG A 32 -2.40 6.32 3.72
C ARG A 32 -2.59 5.58 2.40
N ILE A 33 -3.35 6.18 1.49
CA ILE A 33 -3.53 5.66 0.13
C ILE A 33 -3.03 6.69 -0.86
N VAL A 34 -2.26 6.22 -1.84
CA VAL A 34 -1.77 7.03 -2.95
C VAL A 34 -2.42 6.55 -4.23
N ASP A 35 -2.93 7.48 -5.04
CA ASP A 35 -3.39 7.22 -6.41
C ASP A 35 -4.44 6.09 -6.51
N SER A 36 -5.42 6.08 -5.60
CA SER A 36 -6.54 5.12 -5.65
C SER A 36 -7.72 5.53 -4.78
N GLU A 37 -8.91 5.18 -5.25
CA GLU A 37 -10.18 5.32 -4.53
C GLU A 37 -10.75 3.97 -4.08
N ALA A 38 -9.98 2.87 -4.19
CA ALA A 38 -10.47 1.51 -3.91
C ALA A 38 -11.07 1.33 -2.51
N HIS A 39 -10.62 2.12 -1.54
CA HIS A 39 -11.14 2.12 -0.16
C HIS A 39 -12.60 2.60 -0.03
N LEU A 40 -13.10 3.38 -0.99
CA LEU A 40 -14.48 3.88 -0.99
C LEU A 40 -15.50 2.81 -1.37
N ALA A 41 -15.06 1.75 -2.06
CA ALA A 41 -15.96 0.70 -2.49
C ALA A 41 -16.40 -0.16 -1.29
N PRO A 42 -17.69 -0.56 -1.21
CA PRO A 42 -18.21 -1.38 -0.12
C PRO A 42 -17.40 -2.64 0.24
N PRO A 43 -16.78 -3.37 -0.72
CA PRO A 43 -15.98 -4.54 -0.40
C PRO A 43 -14.81 -4.28 0.56
N ALA A 44 -14.23 -3.07 0.57
CA ALA A 44 -13.18 -2.72 1.53
C ALA A 44 -13.68 -2.85 2.98
N ARG A 45 -14.90 -2.34 3.25
CA ARG A 45 -15.49 -2.39 4.59
C ARG A 45 -15.97 -3.79 4.97
N TRP A 46 -16.45 -4.57 4.01
CA TRP A 46 -16.82 -5.97 4.24
C TRP A 46 -15.64 -6.82 4.70
N VAL A 47 -14.47 -6.68 4.04
CA VAL A 47 -13.27 -7.46 4.35
C VAL A 47 -12.56 -6.97 5.62
N ALA A 48 -12.67 -5.69 5.95
CA ALA A 48 -12.03 -5.11 7.14
C ALA A 48 -12.53 -5.68 8.49
N HIS A 49 -13.72 -6.30 8.51
CA HIS A 49 -14.31 -7.06 9.63
C HIS A 49 -13.91 -6.54 11.03
N GLY A 50 -14.49 -5.43 11.45
CA GLY A 50 -14.21 -4.80 12.75
C GLY A 50 -13.05 -3.81 12.76
N SER A 51 -12.39 -3.59 11.61
CA SER A 51 -11.30 -2.61 11.42
C SER A 51 -11.74 -1.38 10.64
N GLY A 52 -13.04 -1.04 10.72
CA GLY A 52 -13.62 0.11 10.02
C GLY A 52 -13.03 1.44 10.49
N ASP A 53 -12.61 1.53 11.74
CA ASP A 53 -11.91 2.70 12.31
C ASP A 53 -10.61 3.05 11.57
N ILE A 54 -9.88 2.06 11.06
CA ILE A 54 -8.69 2.32 10.23
C ILE A 54 -9.09 2.85 8.86
N LEU A 55 -10.18 2.32 8.27
CA LEU A 55 -10.69 2.81 6.98
C LEU A 55 -11.21 4.24 7.09
N ASP A 56 -11.95 4.53 8.18
CA ASP A 56 -12.52 5.84 8.46
C ASP A 56 -11.42 6.89 8.74
N GLY A 57 -10.22 6.45 9.15
CA GLY A 57 -9.04 7.29 9.37
C GLY A 57 -8.06 7.37 8.19
N ILE A 58 -8.40 6.81 7.02
CA ILE A 58 -7.52 6.87 5.84
C ILE A 58 -7.29 8.31 5.41
N THR A 59 -6.03 8.65 5.13
CA THR A 59 -5.68 9.87 4.40
C THR A 59 -5.27 9.52 2.97
N THR A 60 -5.82 10.20 1.98
CA THR A 60 -5.51 10.00 0.57
C THR A 60 -4.56 11.07 0.05
N TYR A 61 -3.68 10.69 -0.87
CA TYR A 61 -2.75 11.59 -1.54
C TYR A 61 -2.72 11.28 -3.04
N PRO A 62 -2.57 12.28 -3.92
CA PRO A 62 -2.43 12.06 -5.35
C PRO A 62 -1.06 11.48 -5.70
N THR A 63 -0.01 11.79 -4.93
CA THR A 63 1.36 11.34 -5.22
C THR A 63 2.06 10.73 -4.02
N LEU A 64 3.04 9.85 -4.27
CA LEU A 64 3.84 9.25 -3.22
C LEU A 64 4.69 10.29 -2.48
N ALA A 65 5.17 11.31 -3.19
CA ALA A 65 5.96 12.39 -2.59
C ALA A 65 5.16 13.13 -1.50
N GLU A 66 3.89 13.44 -1.78
CA GLU A 66 3.00 14.07 -0.80
C GLU A 66 2.67 13.14 0.36
N ALA A 67 2.48 11.84 0.11
CA ALA A 67 2.26 10.88 1.19
C ALA A 67 3.48 10.67 2.10
N LEU A 68 4.66 11.15 1.73
CA LEU A 68 5.92 11.01 2.49
C LEU A 68 6.40 12.30 3.15
N HIS A 69 5.67 13.41 3.02
CA HIS A 69 6.14 14.75 3.42
C HIS A 69 6.58 14.89 4.88
N ASP A 70 6.04 14.07 5.79
CA ASP A 70 6.28 14.06 7.23
C ASP A 70 6.95 12.76 7.72
N VAL A 71 7.55 11.98 6.81
CA VAL A 71 8.17 10.69 7.11
C VAL A 71 9.70 10.79 7.02
N ASP A 72 10.37 10.68 8.18
CA ASP A 72 11.83 10.78 8.28
C ASP A 72 12.57 9.53 7.77
N PHE A 73 11.92 8.36 7.87
CA PHE A 73 12.50 7.07 7.51
C PHE A 73 11.48 6.21 6.79
N THR A 74 11.85 5.73 5.59
CA THR A 74 10.96 4.96 4.72
C THR A 74 11.54 3.60 4.39
N VAL A 75 10.66 2.60 4.27
CA VAL A 75 11.00 1.25 3.82
C VAL A 75 10.02 0.86 2.73
N ALA A 76 10.52 0.43 1.59
CA ALA A 76 9.72 -0.09 0.48
C ALA A 76 9.70 -1.63 0.52
N THR A 77 8.52 -2.23 0.48
CA THR A 77 8.34 -3.69 0.41
C THR A 77 8.22 -4.13 -1.04
N THR A 78 8.90 -5.22 -1.41
CA THR A 78 8.82 -5.80 -2.76
C THR A 78 8.87 -7.33 -2.66
N ALA A 79 8.07 -8.01 -3.49
CA ALA A 79 8.04 -9.48 -3.55
C ALA A 79 9.35 -10.09 -4.10
N ARG A 80 10.12 -9.31 -4.86
CA ARG A 80 11.50 -9.67 -5.27
C ARG A 80 12.41 -8.48 -5.08
N SER A 81 13.53 -8.70 -4.40
CA SER A 81 14.63 -7.74 -4.40
C SER A 81 15.26 -7.72 -5.80
N ARG A 82 14.75 -6.86 -6.68
CA ARG A 82 15.60 -6.35 -7.77
C ARG A 82 16.62 -5.48 -7.04
N ALA A 83 17.83 -6.00 -6.89
CA ALA A 83 18.95 -5.30 -6.28
C ALA A 83 19.28 -4.01 -7.05
N ARG A 84 18.52 -2.95 -6.82
CA ARG A 84 18.78 -1.56 -7.21
C ARG A 84 18.17 -0.54 -6.25
N PHE A 85 17.58 -0.96 -5.13
CA PHE A 85 17.20 -0.05 -4.06
C PHE A 85 18.34 0.02 -3.06
N SER A 86 19.30 0.90 -3.36
CA SER A 86 20.14 1.46 -2.31
C SER A 86 19.21 1.96 -1.21
N LEU A 87 19.37 1.44 0.01
CA LEU A 87 18.78 2.02 1.22
C LEU A 87 19.38 3.42 1.37
N LEU A 88 18.85 4.38 0.61
CA LEU A 88 19.22 5.78 0.70
C LEU A 88 18.66 6.28 2.02
N ARG A 89 19.50 6.19 3.06
CA ARG A 89 19.52 7.21 4.09
C ARG A 89 19.69 8.56 3.37
N HIS A 90 18.92 9.53 3.84
CA HIS A 90 18.78 10.93 3.38
C HIS A 90 17.58 11.19 2.47
N ALA A 91 16.76 12.11 2.97
CA ALA A 91 15.50 12.58 2.44
C ALA A 91 15.57 13.02 0.95
N ALA A 92 14.41 12.95 0.30
CA ALA A 92 14.01 13.67 -0.92
C ALA A 92 14.12 13.01 -2.31
N ALA A 93 14.48 11.73 -2.49
CA ALA A 93 14.43 11.14 -3.84
C ALA A 93 14.20 9.63 -3.90
N ALA A 94 12.93 9.22 -3.91
CA ALA A 94 12.50 7.95 -4.48
C ALA A 94 11.16 8.13 -5.23
N VAL A 95 11.13 9.05 -6.19
CA VAL A 95 9.94 9.32 -7.05
C VAL A 95 9.97 8.55 -8.37
N ALA A 96 11.05 7.85 -8.75
CA ALA A 96 11.13 7.25 -10.09
C ALA A 96 11.24 5.72 -10.04
N ALA A 97 10.16 5.03 -10.46
CA ALA A 97 10.18 3.84 -11.33
C ALA A 97 9.00 2.86 -11.12
N ALA A 98 7.76 3.35 -11.06
CA ALA A 98 6.56 2.50 -11.25
C ALA A 98 5.86 2.73 -12.60
N GLY A 99 6.51 3.44 -13.53
CA GLY A 99 6.08 3.56 -14.93
C GLY A 99 7.04 2.80 -15.83
N GLY A 100 6.68 1.57 -16.20
CA GLY A 100 7.45 0.75 -17.13
C GLY A 100 6.59 -0.39 -17.63
N GLU A 101 5.90 -0.17 -18.75
CA GLU A 101 5.38 -1.23 -19.61
C GLU A 101 6.48 -2.25 -19.91
N GLY A 102 6.15 -3.53 -19.82
CA GLY A 102 7.09 -4.60 -20.07
C GLY A 102 6.44 -5.98 -20.01
N ALA A 103 5.83 -6.35 -21.14
CA ALA A 103 5.58 -7.70 -21.66
C ALA A 103 4.96 -8.77 -20.73
N VAL A 104 3.73 -9.15 -21.09
CA VAL A 104 3.13 -10.45 -20.80
C VAL A 104 4.01 -11.59 -21.37
N ASP A 105 4.38 -12.55 -20.52
CA ASP A 105 4.59 -13.96 -20.90
C ASP A 105 4.36 -14.86 -19.67
N GLU A 106 3.71 -16.00 -19.90
CA GLU A 106 2.89 -16.89 -19.05
C GLU A 106 3.73 -17.71 -17.99
N PRO A 107 3.18 -18.49 -17.00
CA PRO A 107 1.83 -19.02 -17.00
C PRO A 107 0.92 -18.86 -15.79
N TYR A 108 -0.35 -18.67 -16.15
CA TYR A 108 -1.54 -18.89 -15.35
C TYR A 108 -1.54 -20.30 -14.76
N CYS A 109 -1.40 -20.41 -13.44
CA CYS A 109 -1.70 -21.64 -12.69
C CYS A 109 -3.16 -21.55 -12.19
N PRO A 110 -4.11 -22.30 -12.77
CA PRO A 110 -5.45 -22.38 -12.20
C PRO A 110 -5.37 -23.31 -10.98
N GLY A 111 -5.66 -22.79 -9.79
CA GLY A 111 -5.97 -23.69 -8.66
C GLY A 111 -5.68 -23.25 -7.22
N ILE A 112 -5.32 -21.99 -6.94
CA ILE A 112 -4.95 -21.60 -5.55
C ILE A 112 -5.99 -20.71 -4.84
N TRP A 113 -7.14 -20.46 -5.46
CA TRP A 113 -8.25 -19.81 -4.76
C TRP A 113 -9.52 -20.65 -4.95
N SER A 114 -9.71 -21.62 -4.04
CA SER A 114 -11.00 -22.22 -3.67
C SER A 114 -11.09 -22.25 -2.16
#